data_AF-A0A9P6R0V0-F1
#
_entry.id   AF-A0A9P6R0V0-F1
#
_cell.length_a   1.000
_cell.length_b   1.000
_cell.length_c   1.000
_cell.angle_alpha   90.00
_cell.angle_beta   90.00
_cell.angle_gamma   90.00
#
_symmetry.space_group_name_H-M   'P 1'
#
loop_
_entity.id
_entity.type
_entity.pdbx_description
1 polymer ?
#
loop_
_entity_poly.entity_id
_entity_poly.type
_entity_poly.pdbx_seq_one_letter_code
_entity_poly.pdbx_strand_id
1 'polypeptide(L)'
;MSLRRKRVDFNVAFEEFKRDLVKMFDFSGTGSVSGMGMYQLVYDICNSVPKPFYERLYCSIAEFLSEYAIGVRQAILSQEEVVPIYSMYWKKYYVATSYLNAICEYLNGLIVKQRKGPGISEKRPF
;
A
#
# COMPACT_ATOMS: atom_id res chain seq x y z
N MET A 1 21.06 -0.91 3.75
CA MET A 1 20.09 -0.94 2.62
C MET A 1 20.89 -0.98 1.32
N SER A 2 20.53 -1.86 0.38
CA SER A 2 21.25 -2.04 -0.90
C SER A 2 20.24 -2.01 -2.04
N LEU A 3 20.58 -1.30 -3.13
CA LEU A 3 19.76 -1.25 -4.35
C LEU A 3 20.01 -2.44 -5.29
N ARG A 4 20.95 -3.33 -4.93
CA ARG A 4 21.22 -4.52 -5.74
C ARG A 4 20.02 -5.46 -5.68
N ARG A 5 19.68 -6.03 -6.83
CA ARG A 5 18.67 -7.09 -6.92
C ARG A 5 19.03 -8.24 -6.00
N LYS A 6 18.02 -8.74 -5.30
CA LYS A 6 18.17 -9.86 -4.36
C LYS A 6 16.98 -10.81 -4.48
N ARG A 7 17.19 -12.05 -4.02
CA ARG A 7 16.08 -12.99 -3.84
C ARG A 7 15.24 -12.52 -2.66
N VAL A 8 13.94 -12.50 -2.85
CA VAL A 8 12.96 -12.09 -1.82
C VAL A 8 11.94 -13.20 -1.69
N ASP A 9 11.71 -13.65 -0.46
CA ASP A 9 10.51 -14.42 -0.15
C ASP A 9 9.35 -13.43 -0.03
N PHE A 10 8.43 -13.50 -0.98
CA PHE A 10 7.29 -12.59 -1.03
C PHE A 10 6.45 -12.65 0.24
N ASN A 11 6.18 -13.85 0.77
CA ASN A 11 5.25 -14.00 1.89
C ASN A 11 5.84 -13.35 3.14
N VAL A 12 7.13 -13.58 3.41
CA VAL A 12 7.83 -12.98 4.55
C VAL A 12 7.89 -11.44 4.41
N ALA A 13 8.29 -10.95 3.25
CA ALA A 13 8.42 -9.51 3.01
C ALA A 13 7.06 -8.79 3.03
N PHE A 14 6.02 -9.41 2.48
CA PHE A 14 4.68 -8.85 2.49
C PHE A 14 4.06 -8.89 3.88
N GLU A 15 4.28 -9.93 4.68
CA GLU A 15 3.83 -9.95 6.08
C GLU A 15 4.49 -8.86 6.92
N GLU A 16 5.78 -8.57 6.69
CA GLU A 16 6.45 -7.43 7.31
C GLU A 16 5.82 -6.10 6.88
N PHE A 17 5.63 -5.91 5.58
CA PHE A 17 4.98 -4.72 5.05
C PHE A 17 3.55 -4.56 5.58
N LYS A 18 2.76 -5.65 5.64
CA LYS A 18 1.38 -5.67 6.15
C LYS A 18 1.32 -5.24 7.63
N ARG A 19 2.26 -5.70 8.46
CA ARG A 19 2.33 -5.23 9.87
C ARG A 19 2.54 -3.73 9.97
N ASP A 20 3.42 -3.18 9.14
CA ASP A 20 3.67 -1.73 9.12
C ASP A 20 2.48 -0.95 8.54
N LEU A 21 1.77 -1.51 7.55
CA LEU A 21 0.50 -0.96 7.06
C LEU A 21 -0.54 -0.90 8.18
N VAL A 22 -0.75 -1.99 8.93
CA VAL A 22 -1.71 -1.99 10.06
C VAL A 22 -1.38 -0.89 11.06
N LYS A 23 -0.12 -0.80 11.49
CA LYS A 23 0.33 0.27 12.41
C LYS A 23 0.07 1.67 11.85
N MET A 24 0.40 1.88 10.58
CA MET A 24 0.19 3.16 9.88
C MET A 24 -1.30 3.53 9.79
N PHE A 25 -2.16 2.58 9.45
CA PHE A 25 -3.61 2.80 9.30
C PHE A 25 -4.32 2.99 10.65
N ASP A 26 -3.86 2.29 11.68
CA ASP A 26 -4.41 2.42 13.04
C ASP A 26 -3.82 3.61 13.80
N PHE A 27 -2.83 4.30 13.22
CA PHE A 27 -2.06 5.36 13.88
C PHE A 27 -1.43 4.89 15.19
N SER A 28 -1.09 3.60 15.25
CA SER A 28 -0.49 2.95 16.41
C SER A 28 1.03 2.83 16.22
N GLY A 29 1.80 3.00 17.29
CA GLY A 29 3.25 2.82 17.23
C GLY A 29 3.96 3.79 16.29
N THR A 30 3.60 5.08 16.33
CA THR A 30 4.16 6.17 15.49
C THR A 30 5.69 6.31 15.56
N GLY A 31 6.34 5.80 16.61
CA GLY A 31 7.81 5.72 16.71
C GLY A 31 8.44 4.44 16.16
N SER A 32 7.64 3.46 15.72
CA SER A 32 8.09 2.12 15.32
C SER A 32 7.99 1.82 13.82
N VAL A 33 7.24 2.64 13.06
CA VAL A 33 7.09 2.48 11.61
C VAL A 33 8.18 3.29 10.92
N SER A 34 9.12 2.60 10.28
CA SER A 34 10.14 3.25 9.46
C SER A 34 9.63 3.41 8.04
N GLY A 35 9.21 4.63 7.66
CA GLY A 35 8.78 4.92 6.30
C GLY A 35 9.85 4.51 5.27
N MET A 36 11.13 4.79 5.54
CA MET A 36 12.24 4.36 4.68
C MET A 36 12.37 2.83 4.57
N GLY A 37 12.08 2.10 5.66
CA GLY A 37 12.03 0.64 5.64
C GLY A 37 10.93 0.12 4.71
N MET A 38 9.74 0.73 4.78
CA MET A 38 8.62 0.41 3.91
C MET A 38 8.93 0.69 2.42
N TYR A 39 9.56 1.84 2.11
CA TYR A 39 10.02 2.15 0.75
C TYR A 39 11.00 1.09 0.23
N GLN A 40 11.97 0.69 1.06
CA GLN A 40 12.95 -0.32 0.67
C GLN A 40 12.30 -1.69 0.46
N LEU A 41 11.35 -2.10 1.32
CA LEU A 41 10.59 -3.34 1.16
C LEU A 41 9.85 -3.36 -0.18
N VAL A 42 9.13 -2.29 -0.51
CA VAL A 42 8.43 -2.18 -1.81
C VAL A 42 9.42 -2.29 -2.97
N TYR A 43 10.53 -1.57 -2.90
CA TYR A 43 11.58 -1.62 -3.93
C TYR A 43 12.14 -3.04 -4.10
N ASP A 44 12.47 -3.70 -2.99
CA ASP A 44 13.05 -5.04 -2.98
C ASP A 44 12.10 -6.09 -3.58
N ILE A 45 10.83 -6.03 -3.23
CA ILE A 45 9.78 -6.92 -3.78
C ILE A 45 9.64 -6.69 -5.29
N CYS A 46 9.59 -5.41 -5.71
CA CYS A 46 9.41 -5.03 -7.11
C CYS A 46 10.64 -5.29 -7.99
N ASN A 47 11.84 -5.37 -7.41
CA ASN A 47 13.10 -5.60 -8.12
C ASN A 47 13.73 -6.97 -7.78
N SER A 48 12.93 -7.89 -7.24
CA SER A 48 13.38 -9.21 -6.81
C SER A 48 13.75 -10.11 -8.01
N VAL A 49 14.63 -11.08 -7.73
CA VAL A 49 15.05 -12.13 -8.68
C VAL A 49 14.61 -13.51 -8.18
N PRO A 50 14.26 -14.46 -9.08
CA PRO A 50 14.41 -14.41 -10.54
C PRO A 50 13.31 -13.62 -11.28
N LYS A 51 12.11 -13.49 -10.70
CA LYS A 51 11.00 -12.71 -11.25
C LYS A 51 10.53 -11.69 -10.22
N PRO A 52 10.24 -10.44 -10.63
CA PRO A 52 9.72 -9.44 -9.72
C PRO A 52 8.25 -9.73 -9.35
N PHE A 53 7.85 -9.34 -8.14
CA PHE A 53 6.52 -9.59 -7.59
C PHE A 53 5.60 -8.36 -7.61
N TYR A 54 5.85 -7.35 -8.46
CA TYR A 54 5.11 -6.09 -8.43
C TYR A 54 3.59 -6.27 -8.66
N GLU A 55 3.16 -7.17 -9.55
CA GLU A 55 1.72 -7.45 -9.76
C GLU A 55 1.09 -8.07 -8.52
N ARG A 56 1.77 -9.09 -7.96
CA ARG A 56 1.30 -9.76 -6.74
C ARG A 56 1.24 -8.80 -5.57
N LEU A 57 2.21 -7.91 -5.44
CA LEU A 57 2.23 -6.86 -4.42
C LEU A 57 1.03 -5.91 -4.58
N TYR A 58 0.74 -5.46 -5.81
CA TYR A 58 -0.42 -4.61 -6.10
C TYR A 58 -1.73 -5.27 -5.67
N CYS A 59 -1.95 -6.53 -6.07
CA CYS A 59 -3.16 -7.28 -5.66
C CYS A 59 -3.24 -7.45 -4.14
N SER A 60 -2.13 -7.80 -3.49
CA SER A 60 -2.10 -8.04 -2.05
C SER A 60 -2.37 -6.75 -1.25
N ILE A 61 -1.91 -5.59 -1.74
CA ILE A 61 -2.24 -4.28 -1.15
C ILE A 61 -3.74 -3.96 -1.34
N ALA A 62 -4.30 -4.24 -2.52
CA ALA A 62 -5.72 -4.03 -2.77
C ALA A 62 -6.62 -4.92 -1.87
N GLU A 63 -6.22 -6.17 -1.67
CA GLU A 63 -6.86 -7.10 -0.73
C GLU A 63 -6.80 -6.55 0.71
N PHE A 64 -5.61 -6.15 1.17
CA PHE A 64 -5.44 -5.53 2.49
C PHE A 64 -6.35 -4.31 2.69
N LEU A 65 -6.40 -3.38 1.72
CA LEU A 65 -7.24 -2.19 1.82
C LEU A 65 -8.74 -2.55 1.87
N SER A 66 -9.15 -3.57 1.11
CA SER A 66 -10.53 -4.04 1.09
C SER A 66 -10.91 -4.66 2.44
N GLU A 67 -10.07 -5.53 3.00
CA GLU A 67 -10.25 -6.13 4.32
C GLU A 67 -10.33 -5.06 5.41
N TYR A 68 -9.40 -4.09 5.38
CA TYR A 68 -9.35 -2.99 6.34
C TYR A 68 -10.63 -2.15 6.28
N ALA A 69 -11.07 -1.76 5.09
CA ALA A 69 -12.28 -0.97 4.90
C ALA A 69 -13.55 -1.70 5.37
N ILE A 70 -13.63 -3.03 5.19
CA ILE A 70 -14.73 -3.85 5.71
C ILE A 70 -14.73 -3.82 7.24
N GLY A 71 -13.58 -3.97 7.89
CA GLY A 71 -13.46 -3.90 9.35
C GLY A 71 -13.86 -2.54 9.90
N VAL A 72 -13.38 -1.45 9.28
CA VAL A 72 -13.77 -0.08 9.63
C VAL A 72 -15.27 0.14 9.45
N ARG A 73 -15.85 -0.35 8.35
CA ARG A 73 -17.31 -0.26 8.13
C ARG A 73 -18.09 -0.95 9.25
N GLN A 74 -17.67 -2.13 9.68
CA GLN A 74 -18.32 -2.83 10.79
C GLN A 74 -18.22 -2.03 12.10
N ALA A 75 -17.05 -1.46 12.40
CA ALA A 75 -16.83 -0.62 13.58
C ALA A 75 -17.66 0.68 13.55
N ILE A 76 -17.88 1.26 12.38
CA ILE A 76 -18.74 2.44 12.21
C ILE A 76 -20.22 2.08 12.43
N LEU A 77 -20.67 0.98 11.84
CA LEU A 77 -22.07 0.53 11.94
C LEU A 77 -22.46 0.03 13.33
N SER A 78 -21.48 -0.26 14.19
CA SER A 78 -21.74 -0.63 15.59
C SER A 78 -21.93 0.57 16.53
N GLN A 79 -21.86 1.81 16.02
CA GLN A 79 -22.04 3.03 16.81
C GLN A 79 -23.42 3.65 16.53
N GLU A 80 -23.99 4.32 17.53
CA GLU A 80 -25.27 5.03 17.38
C GLU A 80 -25.13 6.24 16.44
N GLU A 81 -24.06 7.02 16.58
CA GLU A 81 -23.78 8.20 15.76
C GLU A 81 -22.86 7.87 14.57
N VAL A 82 -23.43 7.34 13.50
CA VAL A 82 -22.66 6.87 12.32
C VAL A 82 -21.88 7.99 11.63
N VAL A 83 -22.47 9.18 11.46
CA VAL A 83 -21.88 10.26 10.65
C VAL A 83 -20.61 10.87 11.28
N PRO A 84 -20.60 11.27 12.56
CA PRO A 84 -19.37 11.77 13.20
C PRO A 84 -18.26 10.71 13.22
N ILE A 85 -18.61 9.46 13.51
CA ILE A 85 -17.65 8.35 13.56
C ILE A 85 -17.06 8.09 12.18
N TYR A 86 -17.88 8.04 11.12
CA TYR A 86 -17.40 7.93 9.75
C TYR A 86 -16.41 9.04 9.40
N SER A 87 -16.73 10.31 9.72
CA SER A 87 -15.85 11.45 9.46
C SER A 87 -14.47 11.30 10.12
N MET A 88 -14.43 10.78 11.36
CA MET A 88 -13.18 10.50 12.06
C MET A 88 -12.37 9.40 11.36
N TYR A 89 -12.99 8.26 11.03
CA TYR A 89 -12.31 7.16 10.35
C TYR A 89 -11.83 7.56 8.95
N TRP A 90 -12.62 8.33 8.20
CA TRP A 90 -12.26 8.81 6.88
C TRP A 90 -11.01 9.70 6.92
N LYS A 91 -10.92 10.63 7.89
CA LYS A 91 -9.73 11.48 8.05
C LYS A 91 -8.47 10.66 8.27
N LYS A 92 -8.54 9.65 9.14
CA LYS A 92 -7.42 8.72 9.39
C LYS A 92 -7.04 7.94 8.13
N TYR A 93 -8.03 7.33 7.48
CA TYR A 93 -7.85 6.55 6.26
C TYR A 93 -7.24 7.38 5.12
N TYR A 94 -7.71 8.61 4.92
CA TYR A 94 -7.19 9.52 3.90
C TYR A 94 -5.70 9.85 4.10
N VAL A 95 -5.30 10.13 5.35
CA VAL A 95 -3.91 10.41 5.68
C VAL A 95 -3.04 9.15 5.48
N ALA A 96 -3.46 8.00 5.97
CA ALA A 96 -2.73 6.75 5.82
C ALA A 96 -2.55 6.33 4.35
N THR A 97 -3.61 6.44 3.54
CA THR A 97 -3.55 6.15 2.10
C THR A 97 -2.68 7.13 1.32
N SER A 98 -2.60 8.39 1.75
CA SER A 98 -1.68 9.38 1.17
C SER A 98 -0.22 8.97 1.38
N TYR A 99 0.13 8.50 2.59
CA TYR A 99 1.46 7.94 2.86
C TYR A 99 1.71 6.64 2.10
N LEU A 100 0.72 5.74 2.05
CA LEU A 100 0.83 4.50 1.27
C LEU A 100 1.12 4.79 -0.20
N ASN A 101 0.43 5.76 -0.79
CA ASN A 101 0.64 6.14 -2.18
C ASN A 101 2.07 6.64 -2.43
N ALA A 102 2.64 7.41 -1.49
CA ALA A 102 4.02 7.84 -1.55
C ALA A 102 4.98 6.65 -1.44
N ILE A 103 4.80 5.78 -0.43
CA ILE A 103 5.60 4.56 -0.21
C ILE A 103 5.58 3.64 -1.45
N CYS A 104 4.44 3.57 -2.14
CA CYS A 104 4.25 2.77 -3.33
C CYS A 104 4.59 3.49 -4.64
N GLU A 105 5.24 4.65 -4.64
CA GLU A 105 5.55 5.41 -5.87
C GLU A 105 6.27 4.58 -6.94
N TYR A 106 7.24 3.76 -6.53
CA TYR A 106 7.94 2.86 -7.45
C TYR A 106 7.01 1.81 -8.08
N LEU A 107 6.17 1.17 -7.25
CA LEU A 107 5.16 0.21 -7.70
C LEU A 107 4.18 0.88 -8.67
N ASN A 108 3.67 2.06 -8.33
CA ASN A 108 2.76 2.85 -9.16
C ASN A 108 3.36 3.11 -10.55
N GLY A 109 4.65 3.50 -10.60
CA GLY A 109 5.37 3.69 -11.86
C GLY A 109 5.44 2.42 -12.72
N LEU A 110 5.64 1.25 -12.11
CA LEU A 110 5.66 -0.04 -12.82
C LEU A 110 4.28 -0.39 -13.40
N ILE A 111 3.22 -0.26 -12.60
CA ILE A 111 1.84 -0.55 -13.03
C ILE A 111 1.40 0.39 -14.16
N VAL A 112 1.72 1.68 -14.08
CA VAL A 112 1.39 2.64 -15.15
C VAL A 112 2.14 2.31 -16.43
N LYS A 113 3.43 1.97 -16.36
CA LYS A 113 4.21 1.57 -17.54
C LYS A 113 3.65 0.31 -18.19
N GLN A 114 3.20 -0.66 -17.41
CA GLN A 114 2.57 -1.87 -17.92
C GLN A 114 1.25 -1.56 -18.66
N ARG A 115 0.42 -0.66 -18.12
CA ARG A 115 -0.83 -0.23 -18.77
C ARG A 115 -0.59 0.56 -20.06
N LYS A 116 0.54 1.27 -20.18
CA LYS A 116 0.97 2.04 -21.35
C LYS A 116 1.70 1.18 -22.40
N GLY A 117 1.30 -0.07 -22.63
CA GLY A 117 1.88 -0.94 -23.65
C GLY A 117 2.10 -0.23 -25.00
N PRO A 118 3.11 -0.64 -25.80
CA PRO A 118 3.64 0.14 -26.92
C PRO A 118 2.55 0.42 -27.96
N GLY A 119 2.05 1.66 -28.02
CA GLY A 119 1.12 2.09 -29.08
C GLY A 119 0.01 3.07 -28.70
N ILE A 120 -0.20 3.44 -27.43
CA ILE A 120 -1.29 4.35 -27.07
C ILE A 120 -0.73 5.72 -26.69
N SER A 121 -0.75 6.64 -27.67
CA SER A 121 -0.35 8.04 -27.49
C SER A 121 -1.29 8.76 -26.52
N GLU A 122 -0.71 9.50 -25.59
CA GLU A 122 -1.42 10.36 -24.65
C GLU A 122 -2.29 11.41 -25.37
N LYS A 123 -3.60 11.24 -25.29
CA LYS A 123 -4.51 12.38 -25.16
C LYS A 123 -5.27 12.21 -23.87
N ARG A 124 -4.78 12.85 -22.81
CA ARG A 124 -5.59 13.10 -21.61
C ARG A 124 -6.59 14.20 -21.96
N PRO A 125 -7.90 13.97 -21.89
CA PRO A 125 -8.85 15.06 -21.79
C PRO A 125 -8.83 15.53 -20.32
N PHE A 126 -8.28 16.71 -20.10
CA PHE A 126 -8.83 17.62 -19.10
C PHE A 126 -9.65 18.64 -19.86
#